data_AF-A0AAD3NB83-F1
#
_entry.id   AF-A0AAD3NB83-F1
#
_cell.length_a   1.000
_cell.length_b   1.000
_cell.length_c   1.000
_cell.angle_alpha   90.00
_cell.angle_beta   90.00
_cell.angle_gamma   90.00
#
_symmetry.space_group_name_H-M   'P 1'
#
loop_
_entity.id
_entity.type
_entity.pdbx_description
1 polymer ?
#
loop_
_entity_poly.entity_id
_entity_poly.type
_entity_poly.pdbx_seq_one_letter_code
_entity_poly.pdbx_strand_id
1 'polypeptide(L)'
;MVGEVVYKRADMAIGSLTINEERSEVVDFSVPFVETGISVMVSRSNGTVSPSAFLEPYSPAVWVMMFVMCLTVVAVTVFIFEFFSPVGYNRSLQNGKKAGGSTFTIGKSVWLLWAIVFNNSVPVENPRGTTSKIMVLIWAFFAVIFLASYTANLAAFMIQEEYIDTVSGLSDKKFQHPEEQYPPLKFGTVPNGSTEKNIRSNYPDMHQYMGKYNQKGVEDAILNLKTGKLDAYL
;
A
#
# COMPACT_ATOMS: atom_id res chain seq x y z
N MET A 1 13.24 0.84 45.53
CA MET A 1 11.89 1.39 45.82
C MET A 1 11.09 0.44 46.69
N VAL A 2 10.60 -0.71 46.19
CA VAL A 2 9.83 -1.66 47.03
C VAL A 2 10.61 -2.11 48.26
N GLY A 3 11.90 -2.42 48.12
CA GLY A 3 12.75 -2.78 49.26
C GLY A 3 12.82 -1.73 50.37
N GLU A 4 12.78 -0.42 50.06
CA GLU A 4 12.82 0.63 51.08
C GLU A 4 11.54 0.63 51.95
N VAL A 5 10.40 0.30 51.34
CA VAL A 5 9.13 0.14 52.07
C VAL A 5 9.17 -1.13 52.94
N VAL A 6 9.63 -2.25 52.38
CA VAL A 6 9.77 -3.52 53.11
C VAL A 6 10.71 -3.39 54.32
N TYR A 7 11.83 -2.68 54.17
CA TYR A 7 12.78 -2.43 55.26
C TYR A 7 12.39 -1.28 56.21
N LYS A 8 11.17 -0.75 56.09
CA LYS A 8 10.65 0.37 56.92
C LYS A 8 11.55 1.62 56.88
N ARG A 9 12.21 1.86 55.75
CA ARG A 9 12.99 3.09 55.50
C ARG A 9 12.15 4.17 54.80
N ALA A 10 11.00 3.77 54.23
CA ALA A 10 10.00 4.66 53.67
C ALA A 10 8.59 4.15 54.03
N ASP A 11 7.66 5.07 54.32
CA ASP A 11 6.26 4.72 54.62
C ASP A 11 5.41 4.52 53.36
N MET A 12 5.81 5.13 52.24
CA MET A 12 5.12 5.02 50.96
C MET A 12 6.12 5.16 49.80
N ALA A 13 5.87 4.44 48.71
CA ALA A 13 6.60 4.58 47.46
C ALA A 13 5.63 4.94 46.33
N ILE A 14 5.98 5.98 45.55
CA ILE A 14 5.21 6.43 44.39
C ILE A 14 6.15 6.44 43.19
N GLY A 15 5.73 5.86 42.07
CA GLY A 15 6.51 5.78 40.84
C GLY A 15 5.89 4.86 39.80
N SER A 16 6.65 4.51 38.77
CA SER A 16 6.28 3.51 37.75
C SER A 16 6.36 2.08 38.30
N LEU A 17 5.52 1.80 39.30
CA LEU A 17 5.41 0.50 39.96
C LEU A 17 4.20 -0.25 39.42
N THR A 18 4.45 -1.36 38.74
CA THR A 18 3.42 -2.31 38.34
C THR A 18 3.00 -3.19 39.51
N ILE A 19 1.69 -3.39 39.64
CA ILE A 19 1.09 -4.33 40.58
C ILE A 19 1.29 -5.73 40.01
N ASN A 20 2.04 -6.57 40.72
CA ASN A 20 2.22 -7.98 40.41
C ASN A 20 1.97 -8.82 41.67
N GLU A 21 1.78 -10.13 41.49
CA GLU A 21 1.51 -11.05 42.60
C GLU A 21 2.65 -11.04 43.63
N GLU A 22 3.89 -11.21 43.18
CA GLU A 22 5.07 -11.26 44.07
C GLU A 22 5.28 -9.98 44.89
N ARG A 23 5.00 -8.77 44.36
CA ARG A 23 5.08 -7.55 45.18
C ARG A 23 3.89 -7.42 46.11
N SER A 24 2.71 -7.90 45.70
CA SER A 24 1.50 -7.85 46.54
C SER A 24 1.59 -8.81 47.74
N GLU A 25 2.45 -9.83 47.67
CA GLU A 25 2.75 -10.69 48.83
C GLU A 25 3.57 -9.99 49.92
N VAL A 26 4.33 -8.95 49.58
CA VAL A 26 5.26 -8.28 50.49
C VAL A 26 4.88 -6.84 50.84
N VAL A 27 4.05 -6.19 50.03
CA VAL A 27 3.54 -4.83 50.25
C VAL A 27 2.10 -4.67 49.77
N ASP A 28 1.33 -3.81 50.43
CA ASP A 28 -0.03 -3.47 50.01
C ASP A 28 -0.03 -2.36 48.94
N PHE A 29 -0.88 -2.51 47.91
CA PHE A 29 -1.08 -1.51 46.87
C PHE A 29 -2.41 -0.76 47.03
N SER A 30 -2.42 0.51 46.63
CA SER A 30 -3.66 1.29 46.48
C SER A 30 -4.33 1.03 45.13
N VAL A 31 -5.52 1.59 44.92
CA VAL A 31 -6.23 1.51 43.63
C VAL A 31 -5.35 2.14 42.54
N PRO A 32 -5.13 1.45 41.40
CA PRO A 32 -4.30 1.98 40.32
C PRO A 32 -4.90 3.28 39.77
N PHE A 33 -4.06 4.29 39.58
CA PHE A 33 -4.45 5.58 39.02
C PHE A 33 -4.23 5.66 37.49
N VAL A 34 -3.40 4.76 36.93
CA VAL A 34 -3.15 4.60 35.49
C VAL A 34 -3.06 3.11 35.18
N GLU A 35 -3.84 2.65 34.21
CA GLU A 35 -3.73 1.29 33.68
C GLU A 35 -2.50 1.19 32.77
N THR A 36 -1.61 0.25 33.08
CA THR A 36 -0.41 -0.03 32.29
C THR A 36 -0.33 -1.53 32.02
N GLY A 37 0.20 -1.89 30.85
CA GLY A 37 0.38 -3.28 30.43
C GLY A 37 1.64 -3.44 29.60
N ILE A 38 1.89 -4.68 29.15
CA ILE A 38 2.99 -4.99 28.24
C ILE A 38 2.51 -4.66 26.82
N SER A 39 3.28 -3.85 26.11
CA SER A 39 2.99 -3.43 24.74
C SER A 39 4.22 -3.57 23.88
N VAL A 40 4.03 -3.93 22.62
CA VAL A 40 5.12 -4.05 21.66
C VAL A 40 5.27 -2.73 20.91
N MET A 41 6.47 -2.20 20.89
CA MET A 41 6.85 -1.04 20.08
C MET A 41 7.69 -1.49 18.89
N VAL A 42 7.27 -1.10 17.69
CA VAL A 42 7.96 -1.39 16.43
C VAL A 42 8.29 -0.11 15.71
N SER A 43 9.38 -0.10 14.93
CA SER A 43 9.66 1.04 14.06
C SER A 43 8.66 1.03 12.89
N ARG A 44 8.08 2.20 12.62
CA ARG A 44 7.21 2.37 11.45
C ARG A 44 8.09 2.37 10.21
N SER A 45 7.94 1.35 9.36
CA SER A 45 8.52 1.38 8.03
C SER A 45 7.61 2.19 7.11
N ASN A 46 8.17 3.20 6.45
CA ASN A 46 7.49 3.82 5.32
C ASN A 46 7.54 2.80 4.18
N GLY A 47 6.39 2.17 3.89
CA GLY A 47 6.28 1.23 2.78
C GLY A 47 6.81 1.86 1.50
N THR A 48 7.70 1.17 0.80
CA THR A 48 8.09 1.60 -0.54
C THR A 48 6.94 1.32 -1.48
N VAL A 49 6.46 2.35 -2.19
CA VAL A 49 5.46 2.16 -3.23
C VAL A 49 6.03 1.18 -4.27
N SER A 50 5.43 0.00 -4.37
CA SER A 50 5.86 -1.01 -5.33
C SER A 50 5.74 -0.43 -6.76
N PRO A 51 6.67 -0.71 -7.68
CA PRO A 51 6.52 -0.34 -9.08
C PRO A 51 5.24 -0.91 -9.74
N SER A 52 4.62 -1.96 -9.15
CA SER A 52 3.32 -2.49 -9.58
C SER A 52 2.12 -1.60 -9.21
N ALA A 53 2.32 -0.61 -8.33
CA ALA A 53 1.28 0.32 -7.90
C ALA A 53 0.65 1.12 -9.04
N PHE A 54 1.32 1.24 -10.18
CA PHE A 54 0.73 1.87 -11.36
C PHE A 54 -0.40 1.04 -11.99
N LEU A 55 -0.40 -0.29 -11.82
CA LEU A 55 -1.43 -1.16 -12.39
C LEU A 55 -2.56 -1.48 -11.39
N GLU A 56 -2.34 -1.27 -10.10
CA GLU A 56 -3.33 -1.49 -9.03
C GLU A 56 -4.61 -0.65 -9.10
N PRO A 57 -4.65 0.57 -9.65
CA PRO A 57 -5.87 1.38 -9.70
C PRO A 57 -7.01 0.73 -10.50
N TYR A 58 -6.68 -0.17 -11.44
CA TYR A 58 -7.65 -0.89 -12.23
C TYR A 58 -7.37 -2.39 -12.26
N SER A 59 -8.42 -3.17 -11.99
CA SER A 59 -8.39 -4.62 -12.15
C SER A 59 -7.99 -5.01 -13.59
N PRO A 60 -7.28 -6.14 -13.79
CA PRO A 60 -7.01 -6.69 -15.12
C PRO A 60 -8.27 -6.79 -16.00
N ALA A 61 -9.45 -7.00 -15.41
CA ALA A 61 -10.72 -7.02 -16.14
C ALA A 61 -11.03 -5.67 -16.82
N VAL A 62 -10.80 -4.54 -16.14
CA VAL A 62 -11.05 -3.20 -16.69
C VAL A 62 -10.07 -2.89 -17.82
N TRP A 63 -8.80 -3.30 -17.68
CA TRP A 63 -7.80 -3.17 -18.73
C TRP A 63 -8.18 -3.92 -20.01
N VAL A 64 -8.64 -5.18 -19.87
CA VAL A 64 -9.11 -5.99 -21.01
C VAL A 64 -10.36 -5.37 -21.63
N MET A 65 -11.32 -4.93 -20.80
CA MET A 65 -12.54 -4.27 -21.28
C MET A 65 -12.23 -3.00 -22.08
N MET A 66 -11.28 -2.19 -21.64
CA MET A 66 -10.90 -0.99 -22.38
C MET A 66 -10.14 -1.30 -23.67
N PHE A 67 -9.02 -2.04 -23.58
CA PHE A 67 -8.11 -2.21 -24.71
C PHE A 67 -8.64 -3.15 -25.79
N VAL A 68 -9.40 -4.17 -25.39
CA VAL A 68 -9.85 -5.22 -26.31
C VAL A 68 -11.29 -4.98 -26.71
N MET A 69 -12.20 -4.74 -25.77
CA MET A 69 -13.63 -4.67 -26.10
C MET A 69 -14.05 -3.28 -26.60
N CYS A 70 -13.75 -2.23 -25.85
CA CYS A 70 -14.21 -0.88 -26.17
C CYS A 70 -13.52 -0.35 -27.44
N LEU A 71 -12.19 -0.45 -27.50
CA LEU A 71 -11.40 0.05 -28.64
C LEU A 71 -11.72 -0.67 -29.95
N THR A 72 -11.90 -2.00 -29.96
CA THR A 72 -12.20 -2.72 -31.20
C THR A 72 -13.62 -2.43 -31.69
N VAL A 73 -14.60 -2.33 -30.79
CA VAL A 73 -15.98 -1.98 -31.14
C VAL A 73 -16.06 -0.58 -31.74
N VAL A 74 -15.39 0.41 -31.15
CA VAL A 74 -15.35 1.77 -31.71
C VAL A 74 -14.58 1.82 -33.03
N ALA A 75 -13.47 1.07 -33.16
CA ALA A 75 -12.73 1.00 -34.42
C ALA A 75 -13.56 0.39 -35.56
N VAL A 76 -14.27 -0.71 -35.30
CA VAL A 76 -15.13 -1.40 -36.28
C VAL A 76 -16.31 -0.52 -36.67
N THR A 77 -16.96 0.14 -35.70
CA THR A 77 -18.09 1.03 -36.00
C THR A 77 -17.66 2.25 -36.81
N VAL A 78 -16.55 2.91 -36.47
CA VAL A 78 -15.98 4.01 -37.26
C VAL A 78 -15.61 3.54 -38.68
N PHE A 79 -15.07 2.33 -38.82
CA PHE A 79 -14.76 1.74 -40.12
C PHE A 79 -16.02 1.50 -40.96
N ILE A 80 -17.07 0.89 -40.38
CA ILE A 80 -18.35 0.67 -41.05
C ILE A 80 -18.96 2.01 -41.50
N PHE A 81 -18.98 3.02 -40.64
CA PHE A 81 -19.53 4.32 -41.00
C PHE A 81 -18.72 5.07 -42.05
N GLU A 82 -17.39 4.96 -42.07
CA GLU A 82 -16.56 5.48 -43.17
C GLU A 82 -16.75 4.69 -44.47
N PHE A 83 -17.00 3.37 -44.41
CA PHE A 83 -17.24 2.54 -45.58
C PHE A 83 -18.59 2.82 -46.25
N PHE A 84 -19.66 2.97 -45.46
CA PHE A 84 -21.02 3.24 -45.96
C PHE A 84 -21.31 4.73 -46.18
N SER A 85 -20.48 5.64 -45.66
CA SER A 85 -20.70 7.08 -45.81
C SER A 85 -20.54 7.52 -47.28
N PRO A 86 -21.51 8.26 -47.85
CA PRO A 86 -21.42 8.82 -49.21
C PRO A 86 -20.23 9.77 -49.43
N VAL A 87 -19.62 10.25 -48.33
CA VAL A 87 -18.53 11.25 -48.28
C VAL A 87 -17.21 10.62 -47.79
N GLY A 88 -17.16 9.30 -47.62
CA GLY A 88 -15.99 8.57 -47.11
C GLY A 88 -14.80 8.57 -48.07
N TYR A 89 -13.61 8.31 -47.53
CA TYR A 89 -12.34 8.30 -48.27
C TYR A 89 -12.35 7.38 -49.51
N ASN A 90 -13.12 6.28 -49.48
CA ASN A 90 -13.12 5.27 -50.53
C ASN A 90 -13.82 5.72 -51.83
N ARG A 91 -14.72 6.72 -51.79
CA ARG A 91 -15.40 7.23 -53.00
C ARG A 91 -14.58 8.28 -53.76
N SER A 92 -13.61 8.94 -53.10
CA SER A 92 -12.67 9.84 -53.79
C SER A 92 -11.80 9.09 -54.81
N LEU A 93 -11.56 7.79 -54.59
CA LEU A 93 -10.88 6.92 -55.55
C LEU A 93 -11.79 6.57 -56.75
N GLN A 94 -13.09 6.35 -56.50
CA GLN A 94 -14.08 5.98 -57.52
C GLN A 94 -14.45 7.15 -58.46
N ASN A 95 -14.34 8.40 -57.99
CA ASN A 95 -14.63 9.62 -58.75
C ASN A 95 -13.39 10.30 -59.39
N GLY A 96 -12.26 9.58 -59.56
CA GLY A 96 -11.15 10.03 -60.40
C GLY A 96 -10.40 11.27 -59.92
N LYS A 97 -10.46 11.64 -58.64
CA LYS A 97 -9.64 12.73 -58.08
C LYS A 97 -8.56 12.16 -57.15
N LYS A 98 -7.35 12.09 -57.72
CA LYS A 98 -6.01 11.78 -57.16
C LYS A 98 -5.70 10.30 -56.87
N ALA A 99 -4.83 9.73 -57.70
CA ALA A 99 -4.16 8.43 -57.55
C ALA A 99 -3.09 8.44 -56.43
N GLY A 100 -3.51 8.81 -55.22
CA GLY A 100 -2.64 8.93 -54.04
C GLY A 100 -3.37 9.37 -52.77
N GLY A 101 -4.69 9.27 -52.73
CA GLY A 101 -5.47 9.58 -51.52
C GLY A 101 -5.28 8.49 -50.47
N SER A 102 -4.89 8.89 -49.26
CA SER A 102 -4.77 8.02 -48.08
C SER A 102 -6.01 7.14 -47.93
N THR A 103 -5.86 5.83 -48.07
CA THR A 103 -6.89 4.88 -47.70
C THR A 103 -7.03 4.87 -46.19
N PHE A 104 -8.25 5.09 -45.69
CA PHE A 104 -8.57 4.96 -44.28
C PHE A 104 -8.72 3.46 -43.95
N THR A 105 -7.59 2.80 -43.72
CA THR A 105 -7.53 1.38 -43.35
C THR A 105 -7.91 1.19 -41.88
N ILE A 106 -8.52 0.06 -41.51
CA ILE A 106 -8.92 -0.27 -40.13
C ILE A 106 -7.77 -0.11 -39.12
N GLY A 107 -6.52 -0.40 -39.53
CA GLY A 107 -5.33 -0.19 -38.71
C GLY A 107 -5.06 1.28 -38.39
N LYS A 108 -5.35 2.22 -39.31
CA LYS A 108 -5.24 3.67 -39.04
C LYS A 108 -6.34 4.13 -38.09
N SER A 109 -7.53 3.56 -38.17
CA SER A 109 -8.64 3.85 -37.25
C SER A 109 -8.35 3.37 -35.82
N VAL A 110 -7.85 2.13 -35.67
CA VAL A 110 -7.42 1.59 -34.37
C VAL A 110 -6.28 2.44 -33.79
N TRP A 111 -5.30 2.79 -34.61
CA TRP A 111 -4.17 3.64 -34.18
C TRP A 111 -4.59 5.05 -33.78
N LEU A 112 -5.53 5.67 -34.53
CA LEU A 112 -6.12 6.97 -34.18
C LEU A 112 -6.84 6.90 -32.83
N LEU A 113 -7.66 5.88 -32.61
CA LEU A 113 -8.42 5.74 -31.36
C LEU A 113 -7.49 5.46 -30.17
N TRP A 114 -6.42 4.69 -30.37
CA TRP A 114 -5.33 4.53 -29.40
C TRP A 114 -4.66 5.87 -29.08
N ALA A 115 -4.29 6.66 -30.10
CA ALA A 115 -3.66 7.96 -29.91
C ALA A 115 -4.52 8.90 -29.04
N ILE A 116 -5.84 8.90 -29.25
CA ILE A 116 -6.79 9.69 -28.47
C ILE A 116 -6.83 9.26 -26.99
N VAL A 117 -6.78 7.96 -26.70
CA VAL A 117 -6.79 7.45 -25.30
C VAL A 117 -5.56 7.92 -24.52
N PHE A 118 -4.39 7.94 -25.15
CA PHE A 118 -3.15 8.36 -24.49
C PHE A 118 -2.88 9.87 -24.57
N ASN A 119 -3.89 10.64 -25.00
CA ASN A 119 -3.75 12.08 -25.23
C ASN A 119 -2.54 12.44 -26.12
N ASN A 120 -2.21 11.55 -27.07
CA ASN A 120 -1.08 11.71 -27.97
C ASN A 120 -1.54 12.35 -29.28
N SER A 121 -0.89 13.45 -29.67
CA SER A 121 -1.15 14.14 -30.94
C SER A 121 -0.42 13.43 -32.07
N VAL A 122 -0.95 12.28 -32.50
CA VAL A 122 -0.42 11.57 -33.68
C VAL A 122 -0.98 12.22 -34.95
N PRO A 123 -0.17 12.46 -35.99
CA PRO A 123 -0.64 12.98 -37.27
C PRO A 123 -1.37 11.88 -38.06
N VAL A 124 -2.55 11.47 -37.60
CA VAL A 124 -3.47 10.64 -38.38
C VAL A 124 -4.55 11.54 -38.97
N GLU A 125 -4.84 11.35 -40.25
CA GLU A 125 -5.89 12.09 -40.93
C GLU A 125 -7.25 11.87 -40.26
N ASN A 126 -7.90 12.96 -39.85
CA ASN A 126 -9.23 12.89 -39.24
C ASN A 126 -10.26 12.33 -40.25
N PRO A 127 -11.23 11.51 -39.78
CA PRO A 127 -12.28 10.99 -40.65
C PRO A 127 -13.09 12.13 -41.29
N ARG A 128 -13.52 11.91 -42.54
CA ARG A 128 -14.20 12.93 -43.35
C ARG A 128 -15.71 12.92 -43.14
N GLY A 129 -16.30 11.75 -42.84
CA GLY A 129 -17.73 11.62 -42.59
C GLY A 129 -18.19 12.36 -41.34
N THR A 130 -19.31 13.11 -41.41
CA THR A 130 -19.89 13.83 -40.27
C THR A 130 -20.23 12.90 -39.10
N THR A 131 -20.79 11.71 -39.39
CA THR A 131 -21.12 10.70 -38.38
C THR A 131 -19.86 10.17 -37.68
N SER A 132 -18.80 9.88 -38.43
CA SER A 132 -17.52 9.39 -37.89
C SER A 132 -16.83 10.45 -37.02
N LYS A 133 -16.95 11.74 -37.36
CA LYS A 133 -16.46 12.85 -36.51
C LYS A 133 -17.18 12.91 -35.17
N ILE A 134 -18.52 12.80 -35.18
CA ILE A 134 -19.30 12.80 -33.93
C ILE A 134 -18.93 11.60 -33.06
N MET A 135 -18.74 10.41 -33.65
CA MET A 135 -18.31 9.22 -32.91
C MET A 135 -16.92 9.38 -32.30
N VAL A 136 -15.96 9.94 -33.05
CA VAL A 136 -14.61 10.23 -32.53
C VAL A 136 -14.66 11.27 -31.41
N LEU A 137 -15.56 12.26 -31.45
CA LEU A 137 -15.75 13.22 -30.38
C LEU A 137 -16.32 12.58 -29.11
N ILE A 138 -17.31 11.69 -29.24
CA ILE A 138 -17.86 10.93 -28.10
C ILE A 138 -16.77 10.03 -27.50
N TRP A 139 -15.98 9.36 -28.35
CA TRP A 139 -14.82 8.57 -27.91
C TRP A 139 -13.78 9.42 -27.18
N ALA A 140 -13.45 10.60 -27.72
CA ALA A 140 -12.51 11.51 -27.09
C ALA A 140 -13.00 11.97 -25.71
N PHE A 141 -14.30 12.27 -25.56
CA PHE A 141 -14.88 12.62 -24.27
C PHE A 141 -14.79 11.45 -23.28
N PHE A 142 -15.11 10.23 -23.72
CA PHE A 142 -14.95 9.03 -22.91
C PHE A 142 -13.49 8.80 -22.49
N ALA A 143 -12.54 8.95 -23.42
CA ALA A 143 -11.11 8.80 -23.16
C ALA A 143 -10.60 9.80 -22.10
N VAL A 144 -11.05 11.05 -22.16
CA VAL A 144 -10.69 12.07 -21.15
C VAL A 144 -11.26 11.70 -19.77
N ILE A 145 -12.52 11.27 -19.70
CA ILE A 145 -13.12 10.82 -18.43
C ILE A 145 -12.38 9.61 -17.87
N PHE A 146 -12.05 8.64 -18.72
CA PHE A 146 -11.30 7.45 -18.33
C PHE A 146 -9.91 7.83 -17.79
N LEU A 147 -9.18 8.70 -18.51
CA LEU A 147 -7.88 9.18 -18.07
C LEU A 147 -7.98 9.94 -16.74
N ALA A 148 -8.99 10.79 -16.57
CA ALA A 148 -9.23 11.52 -15.34
C ALA A 148 -9.58 10.61 -14.16
N SER A 149 -10.38 9.56 -14.38
CA SER A 149 -10.67 8.56 -13.36
C SER A 149 -9.43 7.74 -12.98
N TYR A 150 -8.60 7.39 -13.96
CA TYR A 150 -7.34 6.69 -13.71
C TYR A 150 -6.39 7.55 -12.87
N THR A 151 -6.19 8.81 -13.24
CA THR A 151 -5.31 9.72 -12.49
C THR A 151 -5.86 10.00 -11.09
N ALA A 152 -7.18 10.11 -10.92
CA ALA A 152 -7.80 10.26 -9.61
C ALA A 152 -7.63 9.01 -8.74
N ASN A 153 -7.85 7.81 -9.29
CA ASN A 153 -7.68 6.56 -8.53
C ASN A 153 -6.21 6.29 -8.19
N LEU A 154 -5.29 6.57 -9.12
CA LEU A 154 -3.86 6.48 -8.87
C LEU A 154 -3.43 7.47 -7.77
N ALA A 155 -3.92 8.71 -7.81
CA ALA A 155 -3.63 9.70 -6.78
C ALA A 155 -4.20 9.28 -5.42
N ALA A 156 -5.44 8.76 -5.38
CA ALA A 156 -6.04 8.22 -4.17
C ALA A 156 -5.21 7.08 -3.58
N PHE A 157 -4.72 6.17 -4.43
CA PHE A 157 -3.84 5.09 -4.02
C PHE A 157 -2.49 5.59 -3.50
N MET A 158 -1.87 6.56 -4.19
CA MET A 158 -0.58 7.14 -3.77
C MET A 158 -0.65 7.91 -2.44
N ILE A 159 -1.82 8.46 -2.08
CA ILE A 159 -2.02 9.17 -0.82
C ILE A 159 -2.32 8.20 0.33
N GLN A 160 -2.81 7.00 0.04
CA GLN A 160 -3.05 5.99 1.07
C GLN A 160 -1.72 5.44 1.57
N GLU A 161 -1.29 5.90 2.75
CA GLU A 161 -0.26 5.21 3.50
C GLU A 161 -0.84 3.86 3.96
N GLU A 162 -0.39 2.75 3.37
CA GLU A 162 -0.75 1.43 3.88
C GLU A 162 -0.05 1.22 5.22
N TYR A 163 -0.82 1.33 6.31
CA TYR A 163 -0.38 0.97 7.65
C TYR A 163 -0.42 -0.55 7.75
N ILE A 164 0.68 -1.20 7.40
CA ILE A 164 0.84 -2.62 7.70
C ILE A 164 1.22 -2.70 9.18
N ASP A 165 0.27 -3.08 10.03
CA ASP A 165 0.58 -3.49 11.40
C ASP A 165 1.58 -4.65 11.32
N THR A 166 2.85 -4.36 11.62
CA THR A 166 3.93 -5.32 11.43
C THR A 166 3.81 -6.50 12.40
N VAL A 167 3.08 -6.32 13.51
CA VAL A 167 2.85 -7.32 14.56
C VAL A 167 1.45 -7.18 15.14
N SER A 168 0.73 -8.28 15.33
CA SER A 168 -0.60 -8.27 15.94
C SER A 168 -0.58 -8.21 17.48
N GLY A 169 0.56 -8.51 18.09
CA GLY A 169 0.76 -8.51 19.54
C GLY A 169 1.87 -9.46 20.01
N LEU A 170 2.01 -9.64 21.32
CA LEU A 170 3.05 -10.47 21.93
C LEU A 170 2.92 -11.96 21.59
N SER A 171 1.69 -12.44 21.38
CA SER A 171 1.42 -13.84 21.02
C SER A 171 1.55 -14.13 19.52
N ASP A 172 2.01 -13.17 18.72
CA ASP A 172 2.25 -13.38 17.29
C ASP A 172 3.31 -14.49 17.09
N LYS A 173 3.12 -15.30 16.05
CA LYS A 173 4.06 -16.38 15.68
C LYS A 173 5.47 -15.85 15.48
N LYS A 174 5.60 -14.59 15.04
CA LYS A 174 6.87 -13.90 14.85
C LYS A 174 7.68 -13.77 16.15
N PHE A 175 7.03 -13.64 17.31
CA PHE A 175 7.70 -13.58 18.62
C PHE A 175 7.97 -14.97 19.21
N GLN A 176 7.13 -15.96 18.90
CA GLN A 176 7.31 -17.33 19.37
C GLN A 176 8.42 -18.07 18.59
N HIS A 177 8.49 -17.84 17.28
CA HIS A 177 9.48 -18.44 16.38
C HIS A 177 10.20 -17.37 15.54
N PRO A 178 11.07 -16.56 16.17
CA PRO A 178 11.75 -15.45 15.50
C PRO A 178 12.72 -15.89 14.40
N GLU A 179 13.14 -17.16 14.38
CA GLU A 179 14.04 -17.71 13.37
C GLU A 179 13.32 -18.18 12.09
N GLU A 180 11.99 -18.38 12.13
CA GLU A 180 11.21 -18.79 10.95
C GLU A 180 11.01 -17.65 9.96
N GLN A 181 11.03 -16.40 10.44
CA GLN A 181 10.95 -15.22 9.61
C GLN A 181 12.34 -14.85 9.08
N TYR A 182 12.44 -14.55 7.78
CA TYR A 182 13.66 -14.00 7.18
C TYR A 182 13.44 -12.52 6.78
N PRO A 183 14.24 -11.58 7.30
CA PRO A 183 15.28 -11.73 8.31
C PRO A 183 14.71 -12.04 9.72
N PRO A 184 15.51 -12.65 10.63
CA PRO A 184 15.06 -12.97 11.99
C PRO A 184 14.64 -11.72 12.76
N LEU A 185 13.50 -11.79 13.45
CA LEU A 185 12.95 -10.68 14.22
C LEU A 185 13.77 -10.44 15.49
N LYS A 186 14.48 -9.31 15.56
CA LYS A 186 15.27 -8.94 16.75
C LYS A 186 14.40 -8.15 17.72
N PHE A 187 14.17 -8.70 18.91
CA PHE A 187 13.41 -8.02 19.95
C PHE A 187 14.02 -8.20 21.34
N GLY A 188 13.78 -7.19 22.21
CA GLY A 188 14.43 -7.04 23.49
C GLY A 188 13.60 -6.24 24.49
N THR A 189 13.93 -6.39 25.78
CA THR A 189 13.41 -5.57 26.89
C THR A 189 14.58 -5.05 27.73
N VAL A 190 14.29 -4.19 28.71
CA VAL A 190 15.23 -3.84 29.78
C VAL A 190 15.33 -5.01 30.78
N PRO A 191 16.55 -5.46 31.13
CA PRO A 191 16.75 -6.55 32.08
C PRO A 191 16.41 -6.14 33.52
N ASN A 192 16.08 -7.12 34.35
CA ASN A 192 15.60 -6.99 35.73
C ASN A 192 14.31 -6.17 35.88
N GLY A 193 13.53 -6.06 34.81
CA GLY A 193 12.24 -5.38 34.78
C GLY A 193 11.05 -6.31 35.07
N SER A 194 9.89 -5.72 35.37
CA SER A 194 8.64 -6.47 35.50
C SER A 194 8.23 -7.16 34.20
N THR A 195 8.47 -6.52 33.05
CA THR A 195 8.20 -7.08 31.71
C THR A 195 9.03 -8.33 31.47
N GLU A 196 10.35 -8.28 31.70
CA GLU A 196 11.23 -9.43 31.54
C GLU A 196 10.81 -10.59 32.43
N LYS A 197 10.47 -10.31 33.70
CA LYS A 197 10.03 -11.36 34.63
C LYS A 197 8.72 -12.00 34.21
N ASN A 198 7.76 -11.21 33.71
CA ASN A 198 6.51 -11.74 33.18
C ASN A 198 6.73 -12.63 31.96
N ILE A 199 7.58 -12.21 31.01
CA ILE A 199 7.93 -13.00 29.82
C ILE A 199 8.68 -14.28 30.23
N ARG A 200 9.58 -14.21 31.20
CA ARG A 200 10.30 -15.39 31.71
C ARG A 200 9.37 -16.45 32.29
N SER A 201 8.30 -16.04 32.98
CA SER A 201 7.31 -16.96 33.55
C SER A 201 6.33 -17.52 32.52
N ASN A 202 5.89 -16.69 31.55
CA ASN A 202 4.84 -17.07 30.60
C ASN A 202 5.37 -17.63 29.26
N TYR A 203 6.56 -17.19 28.82
CA TYR A 203 7.16 -17.50 27.52
C TYR A 203 8.67 -17.77 27.65
N PRO A 204 9.09 -18.94 28.17
CA PRO A 204 10.50 -19.24 28.45
C PRO A 204 11.38 -19.23 27.19
N ASP A 205 10.89 -19.77 26.08
CA ASP A 205 11.64 -19.83 24.81
C ASP A 205 11.88 -18.42 24.24
N MET A 206 10.84 -17.57 24.30
CA MET A 206 10.92 -16.15 23.94
C MET A 206 11.94 -15.42 24.81
N HIS A 207 11.93 -15.67 26.13
CA HIS A 207 12.90 -15.06 27.05
C HIS A 207 14.35 -15.46 26.73
N GLN A 208 14.60 -16.73 26.37
CA GLN A 208 15.92 -17.20 25.99
C GLN A 208 16.43 -16.51 24.72
N TYR A 209 15.57 -16.29 23.72
CA TYR A 209 15.90 -15.54 22.52
C TYR A 209 16.19 -14.06 22.84
N MET A 210 15.28 -13.43 23.57
CA MET A 210 15.31 -12.02 23.93
C MET A 210 16.57 -11.63 24.73
N GLY A 211 17.09 -12.55 25.57
CA GLY A 211 18.28 -12.30 26.40
C GLY A 211 19.52 -11.85 25.61
N LYS A 212 19.64 -12.21 24.32
CA LYS A 212 20.72 -11.79 23.43
C LYS A 212 20.59 -10.33 22.96
N TYR A 213 19.37 -9.79 22.95
CA TYR A 213 19.02 -8.48 22.40
C TYR A 213 18.48 -7.51 23.47
N ASN A 214 18.62 -7.85 24.75
CA ASN A 214 18.23 -6.98 25.86
C ASN A 214 18.94 -5.62 25.79
N GLN A 215 18.19 -4.56 26.14
CA GLN A 215 18.63 -3.18 26.03
C GLN A 215 19.06 -2.66 27.41
N LYS A 216 20.08 -1.80 27.46
CA LYS A 216 20.56 -1.24 28.74
C LYS A 216 19.58 -0.23 29.36
N GLY A 217 18.85 0.48 28.51
CA GLY A 217 17.86 1.47 28.90
C GLY A 217 16.89 1.78 27.77
N VAL A 218 15.86 2.55 28.10
CA VAL A 218 14.77 2.89 27.17
C VAL A 218 15.27 3.80 26.03
N GLU A 219 16.17 4.74 26.32
CA GLU A 219 16.73 5.64 25.30
C GLU A 219 17.55 4.88 24.24
N ASP A 220 18.40 3.95 24.69
CA ASP A 220 19.18 3.06 23.83
C ASP A 220 18.25 2.18 22.97
N ALA A 221 17.17 1.67 23.55
CA ALA A 221 16.18 0.88 22.84
C ALA A 221 15.50 1.68 21.72
N ILE A 222 15.08 2.92 22.00
CA ILE A 222 14.47 3.81 21.02
C ILE A 222 15.45 4.14 19.89
N LEU A 223 16.73 4.40 20.23
CA LEU A 223 17.77 4.66 19.24
C LEU A 223 18.03 3.43 18.36
N ASN A 224 18.04 2.23 18.94
CA ASN A 224 18.23 0.98 18.21
C ASN A 224 17.02 0.62 17.31
N LEU A 225 15.80 0.95 17.73
CA LEU A 225 14.60 0.86 16.88
C LEU A 225 14.68 1.81 15.68
N LYS A 226 15.07 3.07 15.92
CA LYS A 226 15.19 4.07 14.84
C LYS A 226 16.30 3.75 13.83
N THR A 227 17.38 3.13 14.29
CA THR A 227 18.52 2.74 13.44
C THR A 227 18.35 1.38 12.76
N GLY A 228 17.24 0.66 13.03
CA GLY A 228 16.98 -0.68 12.47
C GLY A 228 17.90 -1.77 13.03
N LYS A 229 18.55 -1.53 14.17
CA LYS A 229 19.34 -2.55 14.88
C LYS A 229 18.45 -3.50 15.68
N LEU A 230 17.31 -2.98 16.14
CA LEU A 230 16.25 -3.70 16.83
C LEU A 230 14.96 -3.52 16.02
N ASP A 231 14.19 -4.60 15.86
CA ASP A 231 12.96 -4.58 15.06
C ASP A 231 11.74 -4.32 15.96
N ALA A 232 11.75 -4.85 17.20
CA ALA A 232 10.69 -4.64 18.18
C ALA A 232 11.24 -4.49 19.62
N TYR A 233 10.54 -3.72 20.45
CA TYR A 233 10.84 -3.49 21.86
C TYR A 233 9.61 -3.78 22.72
N LEU A 234 9.82 -4.43 23.86
CA LEU A 234 8.77 -4.88 24.79
C LEU A 234 8.78 -4.07 26.10
#